data_AF-A3X2I5-F1
#
_entry.id   AF-A3X2I5-F1
#
_cell.length_a   1.000
_cell.length_b   1.000
_cell.length_c   1.000
_cell.angle_alpha   90.00
_cell.angle_beta   90.00
_cell.angle_gamma   90.00
#
_symmetry.space_group_name_H-M   'P 1'
#
loop_
_entity.id
_entity.type
_entity.pdbx_description
1 polymer ?
#
loop_
_entity_poly.entity_id
_entity_poly.type
_entity_poly.pdbx_seq_one_letter_code
_entity_poly.pdbx_strand_id
1 'polypeptide(L)' 'MKTAVETIFVGKDRRYNRRFLQMCTHYLIDPVACTPASGWEKGQVKNQVGLVRERFFTPRLRFKTLD' A
#
# COMPACT_ATOMS: atom_id res chain seq x y z
N MET A 1 -1.61 17.16 -5.32
CA MET A 1 -1.03 16.12 -6.21
C MET A 1 -2.04 14.98 -6.27
N LYS A 2 -2.46 14.50 -7.45
CA LYS A 2 -3.53 13.50 -7.54
C LYS A 2 -3.01 12.06 -7.55
N THR A 3 -1.92 11.79 -8.28
CA THR A 3 -1.25 10.48 -8.33
C THR A 3 0.26 10.63 -8.26
N ALA A 4 0.95 9.67 -7.64
CA ALA A 4 2.42 9.64 -7.54
C ALA A 4 3.09 9.16 -8.85
N VAL A 5 2.38 8.31 -9.62
CA VAL A 5 2.84 7.75 -10.90
C VAL A 5 1.99 8.33 -12.03
N GLU A 6 2.64 8.69 -13.14
CA GLU A 6 2.01 9.16 -14.38
C GLU A 6 1.77 8.00 -15.36
N THR A 7 2.75 7.09 -15.50
CA THR A 7 2.68 5.98 -16.46
C THR A 7 3.33 4.72 -15.89
N ILE A 8 2.71 3.57 -16.17
CA ILE A 8 3.16 2.25 -15.75
C ILE A 8 3.69 1.53 -16.99
N PHE A 9 4.95 1.07 -16.94
CA PHE A 9 5.56 0.26 -17.99
C PHE A 9 5.70 -1.21 -17.56
N VAL A 10 6.39 -2.02 -18.36
CA VAL A 10 6.63 -3.44 -18.09
C VAL A 10 7.54 -3.60 -16.87
N GLY A 11 7.31 -4.64 -16.07
CA GLY A 11 8.13 -4.92 -14.89
C GLY A 11 8.04 -3.80 -13.83
N LYS A 12 9.20 -3.31 -13.37
CA LYS A 12 9.33 -2.28 -12.33
C LYS A 12 9.36 -0.85 -12.86
N ASP A 13 9.37 -0.64 -14.18
CA ASP A 13 9.56 0.69 -14.75
C ASP A 13 8.32 1.56 -14.58
N ARG A 14 8.49 2.73 -13.97
CA ARG A 14 7.42 3.70 -13.71
C ARG A 14 7.89 5.10 -14.05
N ARG A 15 7.05 5.86 -14.75
CA ARG A 15 7.22 7.31 -14.88
C ARG A 15 6.56 7.98 -13.69
N TYR A 16 7.35 8.51 -12.78
CA TYR A 16 6.86 9.23 -11.61
C TYR A 16 6.46 10.66 -11.94
N ASN A 17 5.48 11.18 -11.20
CA ASN A 17 5.10 12.58 -11.30
C ASN A 17 6.25 13.49 -10.84
N ARG A 18 6.51 14.57 -11.59
CA ARG A 18 7.59 15.51 -11.25
C ARG A 18 7.46 16.10 -9.84
N ARG A 19 6.25 16.42 -9.39
CA ARG A 19 6.02 16.93 -8.03
C ARG A 19 6.27 15.87 -6.94
N PHE A 20 6.03 14.60 -7.27
CA PHE A 20 6.34 13.49 -6.37
C PHE A 20 7.85 13.32 -6.23
N LEU A 21 8.60 13.35 -7.33
CA LEU A 21 10.06 13.29 -7.31
C LEU A 21 10.69 14.48 -6.56
N GLN A 22 10.15 15.69 -6.71
CA GLN A 22 10.61 16.86 -5.93
C GLN A 22 10.46 16.66 -4.42
N MET A 23 9.33 16.09 -3.98
CA MET A 23 9.12 15.72 -2.58
C MET A 23 10.13 14.66 -2.14
N CYS A 24 10.32 13.61 -2.94
CA CYS A 24 11.30 12.57 -2.67
C CYS A 24 12.72 13.13 -2.54
N THR A 25 13.15 14.01 -3.44
CA THR A 25 14.45 14.68 -3.37
C THR A 25 14.59 15.55 -2.13
N HIS A 26 13.54 16.31 -1.75
CA HIS A 26 13.58 17.15 -0.56
C HIS A 26 13.76 16.34 0.72
N TYR A 27 13.11 15.18 0.82
CA TYR A 27 13.19 14.29 1.99
C TYR A 27 14.21 13.15 1.84
N LEU A 28 15.05 13.18 0.80
CA LEU A 28 16.06 12.16 0.51
C LEU A 28 15.48 10.72 0.45
N ILE A 29 14.27 10.60 -0.09
CA ILE A 29 13.59 9.32 -0.30
C ILE A 29 13.88 8.84 -1.72
N ASP A 30 14.36 7.60 -1.85
CA ASP A 30 14.45 6.92 -3.15
C ASP A 30 13.22 6.04 -3.39
N PRO A 31 12.35 6.36 -4.37
CA PRO A 31 11.13 5.60 -4.61
C PRO A 31 11.41 4.30 -5.39
N VAL A 32 11.16 3.15 -4.74
CA VAL A 32 11.29 1.83 -5.37
C VAL A 32 9.92 1.21 -5.66
N ALA A 33 9.69 0.82 -6.91
CA ALA A 33 8.48 0.10 -7.31
C ALA A 33 8.59 -1.42 -7.03
N CYS A 34 7.48 -2.02 -6.60
CA CYS A 34 7.37 -3.48 -6.52
C CYS A 34 7.20 -4.11 -7.91
N THR A 35 7.67 -5.34 -8.06
CA THR A 35 7.46 -6.22 -9.20
C THR A 35 5.97 -6.57 -9.32
N PRO A 36 5.39 -6.55 -10.53
CA PRO A 36 4.04 -7.04 -10.77
C PRO A 36 3.88 -8.49 -10.27
N ALA A 37 2.70 -8.79 -9.71
CA ALA A 37 2.34 -10.10 -9.15
C ALA A 37 3.26 -10.66 -8.04
N SER A 38 4.24 -9.91 -7.54
CA SER A 38 5.12 -10.34 -6.45
C SER A 38 4.53 -10.01 -5.09
N GLY A 39 3.65 -10.89 -4.61
CA GLY A 39 2.95 -10.69 -3.34
C GLY A 39 3.87 -10.56 -2.13
N TRP A 40 5.03 -11.21 -2.18
CA TRP A 40 6.03 -11.27 -1.12
C TRP A 40 6.71 -9.93 -0.85
N GLU A 41 6.97 -9.10 -1.88
CA GLU A 41 7.59 -7.77 -1.72
C GLU A 41 6.73 -6.81 -0.88
N LYS A 42 5.41 -7.06 -0.83
CA LYS A 42 4.45 -6.31 -0.01
C LYS A 42 3.80 -7.19 1.08
N GLY A 43 4.47 -8.26 1.49
CA GLY A 43 3.91 -9.25 2.42
C GLY A 43 3.55 -8.62 3.78
N GLN A 44 4.49 -7.90 4.39
CA GLN A 44 4.28 -7.28 5.71
C GLN A 44 3.11 -6.29 5.72
N VAL A 45 3.07 -5.38 4.74
CA VAL A 45 1.98 -4.38 4.64
C VAL A 45 0.64 -5.07 4.41
N LYS A 46 0.57 -6.09 3.54
CA LYS A 46 -0.67 -6.84 3.30
C LYS A 46 -1.14 -7.56 4.57
N ASN A 47 -0.24 -8.19 5.31
CA ASN A 47 -0.55 -8.86 6.57
C ASN A 47 -1.10 -7.88 7.62
N GLN A 48 -0.44 -6.72 7.77
CA GLN A 48 -0.90 -5.69 8.71
C GLN A 48 -2.26 -5.12 8.34
N VAL A 49 -2.52 -4.89 7.05
CA VAL A 49 -3.85 -4.48 6.58
C VAL A 49 -4.90 -5.54 6.92
N GLY A 50 -4.60 -6.82 6.74
CA GLY A 50 -5.46 -7.93 7.14
C GLY A 50 -5.78 -7.88 8.64
N LEU A 51 -4.75 -7.82 9.47
CA LEU A 51 -4.88 -7.74 10.93
C LEU A 51 -5.76 -6.56 11.38
N VAL A 52 -5.56 -5.38 10.78
CA VAL A 52 -6.34 -4.17 11.14
C VAL A 52 -7.81 -4.37 10.78
N ARG A 53 -8.11 -4.94 9.60
CA ARG A 53 -9.49 -5.21 9.17
C ARG A 53 -10.18 -6.20 10.10
N GLU A 54 -9.50 -7.30 10.45
CA GLU A 54 -10.03 -8.33 11.31
C GLU A 54 -10.25 -7.86 12.76
N ARG A 55 -9.32 -7.07 13.29
CA ARG A 55 -9.34 -6.68 14.70
C ARG A 55 -10.24 -5.49 15.00
N PHE A 56 -10.27 -4.49 14.12
CA PHE A 56 -10.95 -3.22 14.40
C PHE A 56 -12.22 -3.00 13.60
N PHE A 57 -12.35 -3.63 12.42
CA PHE A 57 -13.49 -3.41 11.53
C PHE A 57 -14.43 -4.61 11.42
N THR A 58 -14.11 -5.75 12.07
CA THR A 58 -15.06 -6.85 12.20
C THR A 58 -16.18 -6.46 13.17
N PRO A 59 -17.46 -6.52 12.76
CA PRO A 59 -18.57 -6.25 13.67
C PRO A 59 -18.53 -7.16 14.89
N ARG A 60 -18.80 -6.60 16.07
CA ARG A 60 -18.92 -7.41 17.28
C ARG A 60 -20.10 -8.36 17.13
N LEU A 61 -19.86 -9.65 17.36
CA LEU A 61 -20.91 -10.66 17.39
C LEU A 61 -21.93 -10.29 18.46
N ARG A 62 -23.22 -10.30 18.10
CA ARG A 62 -24.34 -10.03 19.00
C ARG A 62 -25.11 -11.33 19.21
N PHE A 63 -25.27 -11.70 20.47
CA PHE A 63 -26.07 -12.86 20.88
C PHE A 63 -27.12 -12.40 21.89
N LYS A 64 -28.29 -13.06 21.91
CA LYS A 64 -29.38 -12.71 22.83
C LYS A 64 -29.07 -13.14 24.28
N THR A 65 -28.38 -14.26 24.43
CA THR A 65 -27.94 -14.85 25.69
C THR A 65 -26.62 -15.58 25.45
N LEU A 66 -25.79 -15.68 26.49
CA LEU A 66 -24.51 -16.40 26.47
C LEU A 66 -24.64 -17.89 26.86
N ASP A 67 -25.84 -18.30 27.31
CA ASP A 67 -26.23 -19.68 27.57
C ASP A 67 -26.67 -20.42 26.29
#